data_AF-A0A9D9MQK5-F1
#
_entry.id   AF-A0A9D9MQK5-F1
#
_cell.length_a   1.000
_cell.length_b   1.000
_cell.length_c   1.000
_cell.angle_alpha   90.00
_cell.angle_beta   90.00
_cell.angle_gamma   90.00
#
_symmetry.space_group_name_H-M   'P 1'
#
loop_
_entity.id
_entity.type
_entity.pdbx_description
1 polymer ?
#
loop_
_entity_poly.entity_id
_entity_poly.type
_entity_poly.pdbx_seq_one_letter_code
_entity_poly.pdbx_strand_id
1 'polypeptide(L)'
;MKKVNAFLGLTFLASTVVLSLNSCKGTFACHDDNISAAGADDSHNKGQNCMVCHQAKGDGKGCFIAAGTVYGMDMMTTVSSGKVDFYTGPNETGTLKQTVLIDSKGNFYTTAQFNPEGLYPVVTGPTGNKKEMGSALTSGACNSCHGSSTDKLWVD
;
A
#
# COMPACT_ATOMS: atom_id res chain seq x y z
N MET A 1 31.30 -66.04 18.03
CA MET A 1 31.95 -64.72 17.89
C MET A 1 31.71 -64.19 16.48
N LYS A 2 31.13 -62.97 16.36
CA LYS A 2 31.27 -61.99 15.25
C LYS A 2 30.83 -62.44 13.83
N LYS A 3 29.99 -61.74 13.04
CA LYS A 3 29.51 -60.35 13.02
C LYS A 3 28.16 -60.31 12.28
N VAL A 4 27.22 -59.50 12.77
CA VAL A 4 25.98 -59.16 12.05
C VAL A 4 26.34 -58.09 11.02
N ASN A 5 26.15 -58.38 9.73
CA ASN A 5 26.35 -57.43 8.63
C ASN A 5 25.18 -56.44 8.57
N ALA A 6 25.18 -55.47 9.47
CA ALA A 6 24.33 -54.30 9.41
C ALA A 6 24.99 -53.24 8.52
N PHE A 7 24.89 -53.36 7.19
CA PHE A 7 25.40 -52.27 6.32
C PHE A 7 24.68 -52.08 4.98
N LEU A 8 23.58 -52.80 4.70
CA LEU A 8 22.94 -52.75 3.37
C LEU A 8 21.44 -52.45 3.42
N GLY A 9 21.03 -51.52 4.30
CA GLY A 9 19.62 -51.11 4.43
C GLY A 9 19.42 -49.63 4.75
N LEU A 10 20.44 -48.78 4.54
CA LEU A 10 20.42 -47.38 4.98
C LEU A 10 20.75 -46.37 3.87
N THR A 11 20.52 -46.73 2.60
CA THR A 11 20.76 -45.82 1.47
C THR A 11 19.56 -45.62 0.54
N PHE A 12 18.38 -46.16 0.87
CA PHE A 12 17.18 -46.01 0.03
C PHE A 12 15.96 -45.40 0.75
N LEU A 13 16.15 -44.81 1.93
CA LEU A 13 15.08 -44.16 2.71
C LEU A 13 15.39 -42.71 3.13
N ALA A 14 16.36 -42.07 2.47
CA ALA A 14 16.75 -40.69 2.78
C ALA A 14 16.43 -39.67 1.67
N SER A 15 15.79 -40.09 0.58
CA SER A 15 15.64 -39.25 -0.62
C SER A 15 14.22 -38.75 -0.91
N THR A 16 13.24 -39.03 -0.04
CA THR A 16 11.82 -38.67 -0.30
C THR A 16 11.21 -37.70 0.70
N VAL A 17 11.99 -37.14 1.64
CA VAL A 17 11.50 -36.13 2.62
C VAL A 17 12.31 -34.83 2.51
N VAL A 18 12.38 -34.26 1.30
CA VAL A 18 12.87 -32.88 1.08
C VAL A 18 11.82 -32.03 0.35
N LEU A 19 10.58 -32.52 0.27
CA LEU A 19 9.46 -31.73 -0.24
C LEU A 19 8.76 -31.04 0.93
N SER A 20 8.56 -29.73 0.78
CA SER A 20 7.61 -28.85 1.50
C SER A 20 8.06 -28.11 2.77
N LEU A 21 9.26 -27.51 2.77
CA LEU A 21 9.56 -26.34 3.64
C LEU A 21 9.86 -25.05 2.85
N ASN A 22 9.38 -24.94 1.62
CA ASN A 22 9.18 -23.62 1.01
C ASN A 22 7.95 -22.97 1.65
N SER A 23 8.19 -22.56 2.91
CA SER A 23 7.58 -21.51 3.69
C SER A 23 6.42 -20.79 2.98
N CYS A 24 5.25 -20.83 3.62
CA CYS A 24 4.07 -20.02 3.34
C CYS A 24 4.39 -18.52 3.35
N LYS A 25 5.15 -18.03 2.37
CA LYS A 25 5.58 -16.63 2.28
C LYS A 25 4.48 -15.72 1.72
N GLY A 26 3.33 -16.29 1.31
CA GLY A 26 2.24 -15.60 0.63
C GLY A 26 0.89 -15.59 1.34
N THR A 27 0.78 -16.06 2.60
CA THR A 27 -0.50 -16.06 3.35
C THR A 27 -0.55 -15.06 4.51
N PHE A 28 0.51 -14.26 4.73
CA PHE A 28 0.64 -13.36 5.88
C PHE A 28 0.75 -11.86 5.55
N ALA A 29 0.72 -11.47 4.27
CA ALA A 29 1.12 -10.12 3.84
C ALA A 29 0.16 -8.97 4.24
N CYS A 30 -1.08 -9.27 4.66
CA CYS A 30 -2.07 -8.25 5.03
C CYS A 30 -2.19 -7.96 6.53
N HIS A 31 -1.30 -8.50 7.37
CA HIS A 31 -1.38 -8.30 8.82
C HIS A 31 -0.43 -7.22 9.37
N ASP A 32 0.51 -6.76 8.54
CA ASP A 32 1.46 -5.73 8.97
C ASP A 32 0.83 -4.34 8.92
N ASP A 33 0.91 -3.62 10.04
CA ASP A 33 0.61 -2.19 10.05
C ASP A 33 1.67 -1.42 9.27
N ASN A 34 1.21 -0.64 8.29
CA ASN A 34 2.05 0.19 7.45
C ASN A 34 1.26 1.42 6.99
N ILE A 35 1.49 2.54 7.68
CA ILE A 35 0.73 3.77 7.51
C ILE A 35 1.72 4.91 7.33
N SER A 36 1.50 5.75 6.32
CA SER A 36 2.33 6.91 6.07
C SER A 36 2.19 7.94 7.20
N ALA A 37 3.30 8.62 7.50
CA ALA A 37 3.38 9.63 8.54
C ALA A 37 4.07 10.89 8.00
N ALA A 38 3.68 12.05 8.53
CA ALA A 38 4.30 13.32 8.17
C ALA A 38 5.81 13.30 8.47
N GLY A 39 6.62 13.71 7.50
CA GLY A 39 8.08 13.74 7.62
C GLY A 39 8.79 12.39 7.48
N ALA A 40 8.06 11.27 7.42
CA ALA A 40 8.67 9.97 7.14
C ALA A 40 9.20 9.90 5.70
N ASP A 41 10.20 9.06 5.45
CA ASP A 41 10.85 8.94 4.14
C ASP A 41 11.06 7.48 3.70
N ASP A 42 10.40 6.51 4.32
CA ASP A 42 10.56 5.08 3.98
C ASP A 42 9.92 4.70 2.62
N SER A 43 9.01 5.52 2.10
CA SER A 43 8.29 5.22 0.87
C SER A 43 9.15 5.33 -0.40
N HIS A 44 8.63 4.81 -1.50
CA HIS A 44 9.34 4.71 -2.77
C HIS A 44 8.37 4.69 -3.95
N ASN A 45 8.90 4.57 -5.17
CA ASN A 45 8.11 4.40 -6.40
C ASN A 45 7.00 5.46 -6.62
N LYS A 46 7.33 6.73 -6.34
CA LYS A 46 6.44 7.88 -6.57
C LYS A 46 5.75 7.80 -7.93
N GLY A 47 4.42 7.92 -7.92
CA GLY A 47 3.56 7.89 -9.11
C GLY A 47 3.17 6.50 -9.60
N GLN A 48 3.76 5.42 -9.07
CA GLN A 48 3.33 4.06 -9.38
C GLN A 48 2.13 3.65 -8.50
N ASN A 49 1.29 2.75 -9.01
CA ASN A 49 0.20 2.20 -8.22
C ASN A 49 0.75 1.27 -7.12
N CYS A 50 0.73 1.76 -5.87
CA CYS A 50 1.26 1.06 -4.70
C CYS A 50 0.62 -0.32 -4.50
N MET A 51 -0.68 -0.44 -4.81
CA MET A 51 -1.47 -1.65 -4.58
C MET A 51 -1.14 -2.78 -5.56
N VAL A 52 -0.27 -2.57 -6.56
CA VAL A 52 0.31 -3.65 -7.35
C VAL A 52 1.20 -4.56 -6.49
N CYS A 53 1.96 -3.96 -5.57
CA CYS A 53 2.85 -4.68 -4.66
C CYS A 53 2.24 -4.86 -3.27
N HIS A 54 1.49 -3.88 -2.78
CA HIS A 54 0.90 -3.86 -1.44
C HIS A 54 -0.51 -4.46 -1.43
N GLN A 55 -0.58 -5.75 -1.76
CA GLN A 55 -1.79 -6.57 -1.81
C GLN A 55 -1.50 -7.97 -1.25
N ALA A 56 -2.54 -8.77 -0.99
CA ALA A 56 -2.42 -10.04 -0.27
C ALA A 56 -1.39 -11.03 -0.85
N LYS A 57 -1.17 -10.99 -2.16
CA LYS A 57 -0.21 -11.85 -2.88
C LYS A 57 1.00 -11.09 -3.42
N GLY A 58 1.14 -9.82 -3.08
CA GLY A 58 2.25 -8.99 -3.51
C GLY A 58 3.42 -9.03 -2.53
N ASP A 59 4.57 -8.54 -2.97
CA ASP A 59 5.81 -8.53 -2.18
C ASP A 59 5.91 -7.34 -1.20
N GLY A 60 4.96 -6.41 -1.25
CA GLY A 60 4.94 -5.23 -0.40
C GLY A 60 4.50 -5.54 1.03
N LYS A 61 5.13 -4.86 2.00
CA LYS A 61 4.75 -4.97 3.42
C LYS A 61 3.39 -4.29 3.66
N GLY A 62 2.42 -5.05 4.16
CA GLY A 62 1.07 -4.57 4.43
C GLY A 62 0.23 -4.45 3.15
N CYS A 63 -1.08 -4.66 3.32
CA CYS A 63 -2.06 -4.52 2.24
C CYS A 63 -2.71 -3.15 2.33
N PHE A 64 -2.38 -2.27 1.40
CA PHE A 64 -2.88 -0.90 1.44
C PHE A 64 -4.37 -0.87 1.09
N ILE A 65 -5.11 -0.10 1.88
CA ILE A 65 -6.53 0.17 1.67
C ILE A 65 -6.70 1.41 0.80
N ALA A 66 -5.90 2.45 1.07
CA ALA A 66 -5.78 3.61 0.20
C ALA A 66 -4.32 4.03 0.09
N ALA A 67 -3.90 4.39 -1.11
CA ALA A 67 -2.54 4.86 -1.36
C ALA A 67 -2.44 5.70 -2.64
N GLY A 68 -1.49 6.64 -2.62
CA GLY A 68 -1.06 7.31 -3.83
C GLY A 68 0.05 8.34 -3.62
N THR A 69 0.38 9.08 -4.68
CA THR A 69 1.40 10.14 -4.69
C THR A 69 0.80 11.47 -5.08
N VAL A 70 1.09 12.51 -4.30
CA VAL A 70 0.63 13.88 -4.51
C VAL A 70 1.77 14.76 -5.02
N TYR A 71 1.52 15.45 -6.11
CA TYR A 71 2.44 16.39 -6.76
C TYR A 71 2.11 17.84 -6.42
N GLY A 72 3.10 18.73 -6.55
CA GLY A 72 2.86 20.17 -6.54
C GLY A 72 2.17 20.63 -7.84
N MET A 73 1.90 21.94 -7.94
CA MET A 73 1.28 22.54 -9.14
C MET A 73 2.03 22.25 -10.46
N ASP A 74 3.34 22.04 -10.42
CA ASP A 74 4.14 21.71 -11.60
C ASP A 74 3.91 20.28 -12.12
N MET A 75 3.24 19.43 -11.33
CA MET A 75 3.00 18.01 -11.58
C MET A 75 4.26 17.17 -11.85
N MET A 76 5.44 17.69 -11.53
CA MET A 76 6.75 17.09 -11.73
C MET A 76 7.42 16.78 -10.39
N THR A 77 7.29 17.70 -9.44
CA THR A 77 7.78 17.55 -8.07
C THR A 77 6.66 17.13 -7.14
N THR A 78 7.00 16.31 -6.14
CA THR A 78 6.06 15.87 -5.12
C THR A 78 6.00 16.86 -3.99
N VAL A 79 4.82 17.03 -3.37
CA VAL A 79 4.73 17.76 -2.10
C VAL A 79 5.51 17.00 -1.02
N SER A 80 5.95 17.70 0.03
CA SER A 80 6.75 17.11 1.13
C SER A 80 5.95 16.92 2.42
N SER A 81 4.66 17.28 2.42
CA SER A 81 3.75 17.12 3.55
C SER A 81 2.31 17.36 3.10
N GLY A 82 1.37 17.20 4.03
CA GLY A 82 -0.05 17.40 3.82
C GLY A 82 -0.85 16.20 4.31
N LYS A 83 -2.09 16.10 3.85
CA LYS A 83 -2.98 14.99 4.20
C LYS A 83 -4.01 14.70 3.11
N VAL A 84 -4.58 13.50 3.18
CA VAL A 84 -5.75 13.08 2.41
C VAL A 84 -6.84 12.69 3.39
N ASP A 85 -7.94 13.41 3.36
CA ASP A 85 -9.13 13.16 4.17
C ASP A 85 -10.19 12.44 3.32
N PHE A 86 -10.85 11.42 3.87
CA PHE A 86 -11.87 10.63 3.18
C PHE A 86 -13.25 10.87 3.81
N TYR A 87 -14.12 11.58 3.11
CA TYR A 87 -15.46 11.94 3.57
C TYR A 87 -16.55 11.07 2.96
N THR A 88 -17.71 10.95 3.62
CA THR A 88 -18.87 10.25 3.05
C THR A 88 -19.66 11.08 2.03
N GLY A 89 -19.31 12.35 1.84
CA GLY A 89 -19.94 13.24 0.86
C GLY A 89 -18.93 14.17 0.19
N PRO A 90 -19.27 14.71 -0.99
CA PRO A 90 -18.39 15.60 -1.74
C PRO A 90 -18.14 16.91 -0.98
N ASN A 91 -17.07 17.62 -1.33
CA ASN A 91 -16.74 18.95 -0.79
C ASN A 91 -16.71 19.01 0.75
N GLU A 92 -16.05 18.03 1.37
CA GLU A 92 -15.90 17.91 2.84
C GLU A 92 -17.24 17.78 3.60
N THR A 93 -18.32 17.37 2.92
CA THR A 93 -19.61 17.12 3.57
C THR A 93 -19.71 15.70 4.16
N GLY A 94 -20.65 15.51 5.08
CA GLY A 94 -20.87 14.20 5.72
C GLY A 94 -19.86 13.92 6.84
N THR A 95 -19.48 12.65 7.01
CA THR A 95 -18.59 12.19 8.08
C THR A 95 -17.19 11.93 7.55
N LEU A 96 -16.18 12.46 8.24
CA LEU A 96 -14.79 12.08 8.03
C LEU A 96 -14.57 10.63 8.51
N LYS A 97 -14.13 9.75 7.61
CA LYS A 97 -13.88 8.33 7.90
C LYS A 97 -12.42 8.03 8.18
N GLN A 98 -11.52 8.72 7.48
CA GLN A 98 -10.09 8.51 7.64
C GLN A 98 -9.31 9.76 7.22
N THR A 99 -8.17 9.99 7.90
CA THR A 99 -7.13 10.92 7.49
C THR A 99 -5.84 10.15 7.29
N VAL A 100 -5.18 10.34 6.15
CA VAL A 100 -3.87 9.75 5.86
C VAL A 100 -2.88 10.87 5.62
N LEU A 101 -1.76 10.88 6.35
CA LEU A 101 -0.74 11.91 6.21
C LEU A 101 0.11 11.65 4.97
N ILE A 102 0.48 12.72 4.29
CA ILE A 102 1.44 12.67 3.18
C ILE A 102 2.85 12.72 3.77
N ASP A 103 3.69 11.78 3.36
CA ASP A 103 5.07 11.68 3.81
C ASP A 103 6.01 12.67 3.08
N SER A 104 7.29 12.69 3.46
CA SER A 104 8.28 13.63 2.89
C SER A 104 8.58 13.42 1.41
N LYS A 105 8.21 12.26 0.86
CA LYS A 105 8.34 11.91 -0.55
C LYS A 105 7.03 12.12 -1.32
N GLY A 106 6.01 12.70 -0.68
CA GLY A 106 4.71 13.00 -1.28
C GLY A 106 3.81 11.79 -1.45
N ASN A 107 4.15 10.66 -0.84
CA ASN A 107 3.30 9.48 -0.85
C ASN A 107 2.38 9.48 0.37
N PHE A 108 1.20 8.91 0.20
CA PHE A 108 0.31 8.51 1.30
C PHE A 108 -0.08 7.05 1.10
N TYR A 109 -0.20 6.32 2.19
CA TYR A 109 -0.62 4.92 2.19
C TYR A 109 -1.11 4.51 3.58
N THR A 110 -2.02 3.56 3.65
CA THR A 110 -2.52 3.07 4.94
C THR A 110 -3.03 1.65 4.87
N THR A 111 -2.76 0.89 5.93
CA THR A 111 -3.38 -0.40 6.26
C THR A 111 -4.51 -0.26 7.29
N ALA A 112 -4.76 0.96 7.79
CA ALA A 112 -5.82 1.21 8.76
C ALA A 112 -7.18 0.85 8.16
N GLN A 113 -8.00 0.13 8.92
CA GLN A 113 -9.24 -0.47 8.42
C GLN A 113 -10.34 0.58 8.19
N PHE A 114 -10.71 0.79 6.92
CA PHE A 114 -11.91 1.49 6.49
C PHE A 114 -12.29 1.05 5.07
N ASN A 115 -13.50 1.38 4.60
CA ASN A 115 -13.88 1.17 3.21
C ASN A 115 -13.74 2.48 2.42
N PRO A 116 -12.83 2.58 1.44
CA PRO A 116 -12.69 3.78 0.61
C PRO A 116 -13.78 3.89 -0.46
N GLU A 117 -14.41 2.78 -0.86
CA GLU A 117 -15.47 2.81 -1.88
C GLU A 117 -16.67 3.65 -1.40
N GLY A 118 -17.17 4.52 -2.27
CA GLY A 118 -18.24 5.46 -1.95
C GLY A 118 -17.79 6.72 -1.21
N LEU A 119 -16.51 6.84 -0.85
CA LEU A 119 -15.97 8.04 -0.19
C LEU A 119 -15.45 9.08 -1.19
N TYR A 120 -15.34 10.31 -0.71
CA TYR A 120 -14.91 11.49 -1.46
C TYR A 120 -13.61 12.03 -0.84
N PRO A 121 -12.45 11.80 -1.47
CA PRO A 121 -11.18 12.23 -0.94
C PRO A 121 -10.96 13.74 -1.15
N VAL A 122 -10.28 14.34 -0.18
CA VAL A 122 -9.80 15.73 -0.21
C VAL A 122 -8.33 15.75 0.14
N VAL A 123 -7.52 16.25 -0.78
CA VAL A 123 -6.08 16.46 -0.59
C VAL A 123 -5.88 17.86 -0.05
N THR A 124 -5.22 17.99 1.10
CA THR A 124 -4.75 19.27 1.65
C THR A 124 -3.22 19.33 1.58
N GLY A 125 -2.70 20.32 0.86
CA GLY A 125 -1.26 20.52 0.67
C GLY A 125 -0.58 21.25 1.83
N PRO A 126 0.75 21.45 1.75
CA PRO A 126 1.52 22.12 2.80
C PRO A 126 1.07 23.56 3.09
N THR A 127 0.55 24.27 2.09
CA THR A 127 0.06 25.66 2.20
C THR A 127 -1.35 25.76 2.77
N GLY A 128 -2.03 24.63 2.98
CA GLY A 128 -3.45 24.57 3.36
C GLY A 128 -4.42 24.62 2.18
N ASN A 129 -3.93 24.77 0.94
CA ASN A 129 -4.75 24.67 -0.26
C ASN A 129 -5.30 23.24 -0.42
N LYS A 130 -6.50 23.15 -1.00
CA LYS A 130 -7.22 21.89 -1.14
C LYS A 130 -7.55 21.55 -2.59
N LYS A 131 -7.59 20.26 -2.87
CA LYS A 131 -8.16 19.67 -4.08
C LYS A 131 -9.07 18.53 -3.70
N GLU A 132 -10.21 18.47 -4.37
CA GLU A 132 -11.31 17.58 -4.01
C GLU A 132 -11.72 16.75 -5.21
N MET A 133 -12.12 15.52 -4.96
CA MET A 133 -12.70 14.67 -6.00
C MET A 133 -14.22 14.86 -6.01
N GLY A 134 -14.77 15.23 -7.17
CA GLY A 134 -16.22 15.46 -7.33
C GLY A 134 -17.04 14.16 -7.41
N SER A 135 -16.40 13.03 -7.68
CA SER A 135 -17.02 11.70 -7.73
C SER A 135 -16.57 10.81 -6.58
N ALA A 136 -17.41 9.86 -6.20
CA ALA A 136 -17.07 8.86 -5.20
C ALA A 136 -16.01 7.90 -5.73
N LEU A 137 -15.16 7.41 -4.83
CA LEU A 137 -14.16 6.39 -5.13
C LEU A 137 -14.81 5.03 -5.41
N THR A 138 -14.24 4.31 -6.37
CA THR A 138 -14.50 2.87 -6.59
C THR A 138 -13.44 1.99 -5.92
N SER A 139 -12.28 2.56 -5.58
CA SER A 139 -11.20 1.90 -4.84
C SER A 139 -10.27 2.93 -4.20
N GLY A 140 -9.41 2.51 -3.27
CA GLY A 140 -8.34 3.35 -2.71
C GLY A 140 -7.03 3.35 -3.50
N ALA A 141 -6.97 2.72 -4.67
CA ALA A 141 -5.76 2.64 -5.51
C ALA A 141 -5.60 3.92 -6.35
N CYS A 142 -5.28 5.06 -5.73
CA CYS A 142 -5.44 6.36 -6.41
C CYS A 142 -4.60 6.51 -7.69
N ASN A 143 -3.38 5.98 -7.70
CA ASN A 143 -2.51 5.98 -8.89
C ASN A 143 -2.92 4.97 -9.98
N SER A 144 -3.97 4.16 -9.80
CA SER A 144 -4.54 3.38 -10.90
C SER A 144 -5.25 4.27 -11.93
N CYS A 145 -5.70 5.46 -11.52
CA CYS A 145 -6.33 6.44 -12.39
C CYS A 145 -5.44 7.68 -12.56
N HIS A 146 -4.95 8.23 -11.46
CA HIS A 146 -4.16 9.47 -11.46
C HIS A 146 -2.71 9.23 -11.88
N GLY A 147 -2.33 9.84 -13.00
CA GLY A 147 -1.07 9.57 -13.71
C GLY A 147 -1.17 8.45 -14.74
N SER A 148 -2.36 7.90 -14.98
CA SER A 148 -2.62 6.86 -15.98
C SER A 148 -3.69 7.28 -17.00
N SER A 149 -4.93 7.43 -16.56
CA SER A 149 -6.09 7.83 -17.38
C SER A 149 -6.62 9.22 -17.04
N THR A 150 -6.10 9.81 -15.96
CA THR A 150 -6.46 11.11 -15.42
C THR A 150 -5.19 11.80 -14.97
N ASP A 151 -5.19 13.13 -14.89
CA ASP A 151 -4.06 13.91 -14.37
C ASP A 151 -3.57 13.36 -13.03
N LYS A 152 -2.28 13.58 -12.73
CA LYS A 152 -1.69 13.20 -11.43
C LYS A 152 -2.49 13.83 -10.29
N LEU A 153 -2.47 13.22 -9.11
CA LEU A 153 -2.96 13.93 -7.92
C LEU A 153 -2.02 15.11 -7.67
N TRP A 154 -2.58 16.30 -7.53
CA TRP A 154 -1.79 17.48 -7.25
C TRP A 154 -2.51 18.40 -6.28
N VAL A 155 -1.74 19.20 -5.56
CA VAL A 155 -2.21 20.26 -4.65
C VAL A 155 -1.08 21.26 -4.46
N ASP A 156 -1.40 22.37 -3.80
CA ASP A 156 -0.59 23.55 -3.44
C ASP A 156 -0.84 24.79 -4.31
#